data_AF-A0AAU8LH12-F1
#
_entry.id   AF-A0AAU8LH12-F1
#
_cell.length_a   1.000
_cell.length_b   1.000
_cell.length_c   1.000
_cell.angle_alpha   90.00
_cell.angle_beta   90.00
_cell.angle_gamma   90.00
#
_symmetry.space_group_name_H-M   'P 1'
#
loop_
_entity.id
_entity.type
_entity.pdbx_description
1 polymer ?
#
loop_
_entity_poly.entity_id
_entity_poly.type
_entity_poly.pdbx_seq_one_letter_code
_entity_poly.pdbx_strand_id
1 'polypeptide(L)'
;MPSRRTVAIGFIGATLDRVGKGANRWNHWRPSVSLCQQDDVLIHRLELIHGIDARDVSLAQRVADDIRQISPETEVRLHPMLLKNPWDFEEVYGALHDFTTAYTFDTEREDYLVHITTGTHVAQICWFLLTEARYVPARLIQTSPSKRTDPHQPATGKHTLIDLDLSRYDRIASRFASKRLEGLAFLKSGIATRNPAFNRSIEQIERVAVRSKAPMLLIGPTGAGKSFLARRIHELKRSRHQVQGRFVEVNCATLRGDGAMSALFGHVKGAFTGAQNARDGLLRSADGGMLFLDEIGELGADEQAMLLKAIEEKRFFPMGSDKEVDSDFVIIAGTHRDLRERVLQGLFREDLYARINLWTFELPGLAGRREDIEPNIDFELERHARELGSMVGFNQQARRRYVTFACSGEAVWLGNFRELSASITRMATLADSGRIDEDQVAEEIDRLRYAWGLNQPHETTTALLDDSLELDLFDRLQLNAVIEVCKGADSLSSAGRQLFGVSRLSKANPNDADRLRKYLGRFGIEWKQIRESAKRREH
;
A
#
# COMPACT_ATOMS: atom_id res chain seq x y z
N MET A 1 -8.39 -5.20 51.25
CA MET A 1 -8.39 -3.77 50.87
C MET A 1 -9.77 -3.22 51.19
N PRO A 2 -9.94 -2.00 51.74
CA PRO A 2 -11.28 -1.45 51.92
C PRO A 2 -11.97 -1.39 50.55
N SER A 3 -13.23 -1.86 50.49
CA SER A 3 -14.04 -1.75 49.27
C SER A 3 -14.13 -0.28 48.89
N ARG A 4 -13.76 0.06 47.65
CA ARG A 4 -13.95 1.42 47.13
C ARG A 4 -15.45 1.75 47.10
N ARG A 5 -15.77 3.03 47.31
CA ARG A 5 -17.17 3.50 47.27
C ARG A 5 -17.56 3.79 45.84
N THR A 6 -18.63 3.17 45.36
CA THR A 6 -19.15 3.42 44.01
C THR A 6 -19.92 4.73 43.97
N VAL A 7 -19.53 5.63 43.06
CA VAL A 7 -20.22 6.89 42.80
C VAL A 7 -20.76 6.89 41.39
N ALA A 8 -22.07 7.09 41.22
CA ALA A 8 -22.70 7.22 39.92
C ALA A 8 -23.03 8.68 39.61
N ILE A 9 -22.81 9.10 38.38
CA ILE A 9 -23.15 10.42 37.85
C ILE A 9 -24.12 10.23 36.70
N GLY A 10 -25.24 10.93 36.68
CA GLY A 10 -26.20 10.78 35.59
C GLY A 10 -27.23 11.90 35.55
N PHE A 11 -27.93 12.00 34.43
CA PHE A 11 -29.09 12.89 34.32
C PHE A 11 -30.32 12.24 34.94
N ILE A 12 -31.28 13.05 35.35
CA ILE A 12 -32.62 12.57 35.61
C ILE A 12 -33.34 12.21 34.30
N GLY A 13 -34.08 11.11 34.28
CA GLY A 13 -34.95 10.75 33.17
C GLY A 13 -36.19 11.63 33.15
N ALA A 14 -36.11 12.80 32.51
CA ALA A 14 -37.22 13.76 32.42
C ALA A 14 -38.55 13.16 31.92
N THR A 15 -38.47 12.09 31.10
CA THR A 15 -39.62 11.30 30.64
C THR A 15 -39.74 9.97 31.38
N LEU A 16 -38.66 9.20 31.49
CA LEU A 16 -38.70 7.82 31.97
C LEU A 16 -38.84 7.69 33.50
N ASP A 17 -38.33 8.64 34.28
CA ASP A 17 -38.52 8.66 35.73
C ASP A 17 -39.81 9.38 36.14
N ARG A 18 -40.48 10.05 35.20
CA ARG A 18 -41.67 10.85 35.44
C ARG A 18 -42.92 9.98 35.55
N VAL A 19 -43.26 9.62 36.78
CA VAL A 19 -44.43 8.80 37.13
C VAL A 19 -45.32 9.51 38.17
N GLY A 20 -46.57 9.05 38.30
CA GLY A 20 -47.54 9.59 39.26
C GLY A 20 -47.12 9.45 40.73
N LYS A 21 -47.81 10.14 41.65
CA LYS A 21 -47.46 10.18 43.09
C LYS A 21 -47.93 8.95 43.90
N GLY A 22 -48.78 8.10 43.34
CA GLY A 22 -49.36 6.93 44.03
C GLY A 22 -48.44 5.72 44.12
N ALA A 23 -48.88 4.65 44.79
CA ALA A 23 -48.15 3.40 44.95
C ALA A 23 -47.84 2.70 43.60
N ASN A 24 -48.67 2.93 42.57
CA ASN A 24 -48.48 2.40 41.22
C ASN A 24 -47.17 2.83 40.54
N ARG A 25 -46.45 3.82 41.10
CA ARG A 25 -45.14 4.24 40.59
C ARG A 25 -44.07 3.15 40.65
N TRP A 26 -44.17 2.25 41.61
CA TRP A 26 -43.25 1.11 41.76
C TRP A 26 -43.45 0.01 40.70
N ASN A 27 -44.58 0.06 39.97
CA ASN A 27 -44.87 -0.85 38.86
C ASN A 27 -44.22 -0.41 37.53
N HIS A 28 -43.70 0.81 37.46
CA HIS A 28 -43.09 1.39 36.27
C HIS A 28 -41.57 1.34 36.40
N TRP A 29 -40.91 0.87 35.34
CA TRP A 29 -39.45 0.89 35.27
C TRP A 29 -38.95 2.32 35.13
N ARG A 30 -38.02 2.71 36.01
CA ARG A 30 -37.49 4.07 36.13
C ARG A 30 -35.96 4.02 36.14
N PRO A 31 -35.26 4.53 35.12
CA PRO A 31 -33.83 4.31 34.96
C PRO A 31 -32.96 4.76 36.15
N SER A 32 -33.23 5.93 36.73
CA SER A 32 -32.43 6.46 37.85
C SER A 32 -32.68 5.71 39.15
N VAL A 33 -33.92 5.26 39.38
CA VAL A 33 -34.27 4.42 40.53
C VAL A 33 -33.71 3.00 40.35
N SER A 34 -33.87 2.44 39.15
CA SER A 34 -33.38 1.11 38.74
C SER A 34 -31.88 0.97 38.98
N LEU A 35 -31.09 2.01 38.73
CA LEU A 35 -29.65 2.03 38.96
C LEU A 35 -29.29 1.71 40.43
N CYS A 36 -30.08 2.19 41.38
CA CYS A 36 -29.88 1.98 42.82
C CYS A 36 -30.60 0.73 43.36
N GLN A 37 -31.27 -0.05 42.50
CA GLN A 37 -31.96 -1.30 42.87
C GLN A 37 -31.16 -2.56 42.47
N GLN A 38 -29.95 -2.41 41.94
CA GLN A 38 -29.17 -3.55 41.44
C GLN A 38 -28.49 -4.28 42.62
N ASP A 39 -28.75 -5.57 42.77
CA ASP A 39 -28.20 -6.38 43.88
C ASP A 39 -26.68 -6.54 43.82
N ASP A 40 -26.11 -6.49 42.62
CA ASP A 40 -24.69 -6.72 42.33
C ASP A 40 -23.86 -5.43 42.15
N VAL A 41 -24.50 -4.26 42.17
CA VAL A 41 -23.83 -2.95 42.09
C VAL A 41 -24.43 -1.99 43.12
N LEU A 42 -23.79 -1.91 44.28
CA LEU A 42 -24.17 -0.95 45.32
C LEU A 42 -23.65 0.46 44.99
N ILE A 43 -24.57 1.38 44.73
CA ILE A 43 -24.27 2.80 44.58
C ILE A 43 -24.20 3.45 45.96
N HIS A 44 -23.05 3.99 46.34
CA HIS A 44 -22.89 4.66 47.63
C HIS A 44 -23.27 6.13 47.53
N ARG A 45 -23.05 6.74 46.36
CA ARG A 45 -23.42 8.12 46.08
C ARG A 45 -23.91 8.27 44.64
N LEU A 46 -25.01 8.98 44.46
CA LEU A 46 -25.58 9.32 43.16
C LEU A 46 -25.58 10.85 42.97
N GLU A 47 -24.75 11.33 42.07
CA GLU A 47 -24.73 12.71 41.59
C GLU A 47 -25.75 12.85 40.46
N LEU A 48 -26.96 13.33 40.79
CA LEU A 48 -28.09 13.38 39.88
C LEU A 48 -28.29 14.80 39.31
N ILE A 49 -27.97 14.95 38.03
CA ILE A 49 -28.12 16.22 37.30
C ILE A 49 -29.56 16.41 36.85
N HIS A 50 -30.13 17.59 37.08
CA HIS A 50 -31.50 17.92 36.69
C HIS A 50 -31.63 19.35 36.15
N GLY A 51 -32.70 19.60 35.39
CA GLY A 51 -33.05 20.95 34.94
C GLY A 51 -33.45 21.86 36.09
N ILE A 52 -33.37 23.17 35.87
CA ILE A 52 -33.64 24.19 36.92
C ILE A 52 -35.13 24.51 37.09
N ASP A 53 -35.99 24.06 36.17
CA ASP A 53 -37.42 24.33 36.23
C ASP A 53 -38.06 23.68 37.46
N ALA A 54 -39.06 24.34 38.05
CA ALA A 54 -39.74 23.85 39.26
C ALA A 54 -40.30 22.42 39.11
N ARG A 55 -40.67 22.03 37.89
CA ARG A 55 -41.13 20.66 37.58
C ARG A 55 -40.01 19.63 37.67
N ASP A 56 -38.82 19.95 37.19
CA ASP A 56 -37.67 19.05 37.18
C ASP A 56 -37.05 18.95 38.57
N VAL A 57 -37.00 20.06 39.31
CA VAL A 57 -36.61 20.07 40.73
C VAL A 57 -37.55 19.18 41.56
N SER A 58 -38.87 19.30 41.36
CA SER A 58 -39.85 18.46 42.05
C SER A 58 -39.73 16.97 41.69
N LEU A 59 -39.39 16.67 40.44
CA LEU A 59 -39.14 15.30 40.00
C LEU A 59 -37.85 14.74 40.63
N ALA A 60 -36.77 15.52 40.62
CA ALA A 60 -35.48 15.15 41.20
C ALA A 60 -35.58 14.86 42.69
N GLN A 61 -36.29 15.71 43.45
CA GLN A 61 -36.54 15.46 44.86
C GLN A 61 -37.31 14.16 45.09
N ARG A 62 -38.35 13.90 44.28
CA ARG A 62 -39.15 12.67 44.41
C ARG A 62 -38.34 11.42 44.09
N VAL A 63 -37.51 11.47 43.04
CA VAL A 63 -36.62 10.36 42.67
C VAL A 63 -35.61 10.12 43.79
N ALA A 64 -35.03 11.17 44.37
CA ALA A 64 -34.13 11.05 45.53
C ALA A 64 -34.83 10.43 46.75
N ASP A 65 -36.06 10.86 47.07
CA ASP A 65 -36.84 10.32 48.18
C ASP A 65 -37.21 8.85 47.95
N ASP A 66 -37.59 8.48 46.73
CA ASP A 66 -37.87 7.10 46.36
C ASP A 66 -36.58 6.24 46.46
N ILE A 67 -35.42 6.72 45.99
CA ILE A 67 -34.14 6.01 46.13
C ILE A 67 -33.78 5.78 47.60
N ARG A 68 -33.97 6.78 48.48
CA ARG A 68 -33.72 6.60 49.92
C ARG A 68 -34.60 5.54 50.57
N GLN A 69 -35.79 5.25 50.02
CA GLN A 69 -36.67 4.19 50.53
C GLN A 69 -36.18 2.79 50.15
N ILE A 70 -35.58 2.63 48.97
CA ILE A 70 -35.15 1.33 48.43
C ILE A 70 -33.68 1.01 48.68
N SER A 71 -32.83 2.03 48.81
CA SER A 71 -31.41 1.93 49.14
C SER A 71 -31.07 3.06 50.12
N PRO A 72 -31.37 2.88 51.42
CA PRO A 72 -31.10 3.86 52.47
C PRO A 72 -29.62 4.27 52.58
N GLU A 73 -28.72 3.39 52.16
CA GLU A 73 -27.28 3.61 52.12
C GLU A 73 -26.80 4.49 50.96
N THR A 74 -27.63 4.74 49.94
CA THR A 74 -27.28 5.62 48.81
C THR A 74 -27.46 7.09 49.20
N GLU A 75 -26.38 7.88 49.18
CA GLU A 75 -26.44 9.34 49.25
C GLU A 75 -26.81 9.92 47.87
N VAL A 76 -27.97 10.56 47.74
CA VAL A 76 -28.36 11.25 46.48
C VAL A 76 -28.08 12.75 46.61
N ARG A 77 -27.24 13.28 45.72
CA ARG A 77 -26.91 14.70 45.58
C ARG A 77 -27.49 15.25 44.29
N LEU A 78 -28.23 16.35 44.39
CA LEU A 78 -28.93 16.95 43.25
C LEU A 78 -28.10 18.12 42.69
N HIS A 79 -27.87 18.10 41.38
CA HIS A 79 -27.09 19.12 40.68
C HIS A 79 -27.96 19.86 39.66
N PRO A 80 -28.35 21.12 39.93
CA PRO A 80 -29.08 21.92 38.96
C PRO A 80 -28.16 22.31 37.80
N MET A 81 -28.60 22.08 36.56
CA MET A 81 -27.90 22.47 35.35
C MET A 81 -28.82 23.25 34.41
N LEU A 82 -28.41 24.45 34.04
CA LEU A 82 -29.14 25.28 33.08
C LEU A 82 -28.66 24.96 31.67
N LEU A 83 -29.56 24.40 30.86
CA LEU A 83 -29.38 24.17 29.43
C LEU A 83 -30.52 24.88 28.70
N LYS A 84 -30.21 25.91 27.91
CA LYS A 84 -31.19 26.62 27.07
C LYS A 84 -31.68 25.71 25.95
N ASN A 85 -30.76 24.99 25.30
CA ASN A 85 -31.07 23.97 24.31
C ASN A 85 -30.37 22.64 24.64
N PRO A 86 -31.07 21.68 25.28
CA PRO A 86 -30.53 20.35 25.58
C PRO A 86 -30.17 19.46 24.37
N TRP A 87 -30.42 19.95 23.15
CA TRP A 87 -30.06 19.31 21.88
C TRP A 87 -28.94 20.04 21.13
N ASP A 88 -28.44 21.16 21.68
CA ASP A 88 -27.26 21.84 21.15
C ASP A 88 -25.99 21.17 21.70
N PHE A 89 -25.10 20.76 20.80
CA PHE A 89 -23.93 19.98 21.18
C PHE A 89 -22.89 20.82 21.93
N GLU A 90 -22.65 22.06 21.49
CA GLU A 90 -21.66 22.96 22.08
C GLU A 90 -22.07 23.37 23.49
N GLU A 91 -23.34 23.73 23.67
CA GLU A 91 -23.89 24.10 24.98
C GLU A 91 -23.85 22.93 25.97
N VAL A 92 -24.31 21.74 25.55
CA VAL A 92 -24.34 20.56 26.43
C VAL A 92 -22.94 20.07 26.76
N TYR A 93 -22.02 20.04 25.78
CA TYR A 93 -20.64 19.66 26.02
C TYR A 93 -19.95 20.64 26.97
N GLY A 94 -20.11 21.95 26.76
CA GLY A 94 -19.54 22.99 27.62
C GLY A 94 -20.04 22.88 29.06
N ALA A 95 -21.36 22.77 29.26
CA ALA A 95 -21.94 22.66 30.60
C ALA A 95 -21.50 21.40 31.35
N LEU A 96 -21.41 20.25 30.66
CA LEU A 96 -20.90 19.01 31.25
C LEU A 96 -19.40 19.09 31.53
N HIS A 97 -18.62 19.68 30.63
CA HIS A 97 -17.19 19.89 30.84
C HIS A 97 -16.93 20.78 32.06
N ASP A 98 -17.67 21.88 32.21
CA ASP A 98 -17.58 22.77 33.37
C ASP A 98 -17.96 22.05 34.66
N PHE A 99 -19.04 21.26 34.64
CA PHE A 99 -19.42 20.39 35.76
C PHE A 99 -18.28 19.43 36.15
N THR A 100 -17.67 18.75 35.17
CA THR A 100 -16.59 17.79 35.42
C THR A 100 -15.31 18.46 35.92
N THR A 101 -15.01 19.67 35.44
CA THR A 101 -13.83 20.45 35.85
C THR A 101 -13.99 20.97 37.28
N ALA A 102 -15.22 21.33 37.68
CA ALA A 102 -15.53 21.76 39.03
C ALA A 102 -15.66 20.59 40.02
N TYR A 103 -15.80 19.35 39.54
CA TYR A 103 -16.00 18.17 40.36
C TYR A 103 -14.66 17.53 40.77
N THR A 104 -14.44 17.34 42.08
CA THR A 104 -13.21 16.71 42.60
C THR A 104 -13.35 15.19 42.63
N PHE A 105 -12.62 14.49 41.75
CA PHE A 105 -12.57 13.02 41.71
C PHE A 105 -11.49 12.46 42.66
N ASP A 106 -11.87 11.54 43.55
CA ASP A 106 -10.99 10.75 44.43
C ASP A 106 -10.90 9.30 43.90
N THR A 107 -10.09 9.10 42.86
CA THR A 107 -9.93 7.79 42.20
C THR A 107 -9.18 6.75 43.05
N GLU A 108 -8.63 7.13 44.21
CA GLU A 108 -7.98 6.20 45.12
C GLU A 108 -9.01 5.45 45.98
N ARG A 109 -10.07 6.16 46.40
CA ARG A 109 -11.08 5.67 47.35
C ARG A 109 -12.45 5.42 46.70
N GLU A 110 -12.72 6.01 45.55
CA GLU A 110 -14.01 5.93 44.87
C GLU A 110 -13.87 5.34 43.46
N ASP A 111 -14.87 4.55 43.07
CA ASP A 111 -15.02 4.04 41.71
C ASP A 111 -16.19 4.76 41.03
N TYR A 112 -15.92 5.46 39.93
CA TYR A 112 -16.91 6.29 39.25
C TYR A 112 -17.63 5.54 38.12
N LEU A 113 -18.94 5.77 38.04
CA LEU A 113 -19.81 5.31 36.96
C LEU A 113 -20.54 6.50 36.35
N VAL A 114 -20.65 6.56 35.02
CA VAL A 114 -21.52 7.51 34.32
C VAL A 114 -22.72 6.76 33.77
N HIS A 115 -23.90 7.14 34.24
CA HIS A 115 -25.17 6.54 33.81
C HIS A 115 -25.65 7.19 32.51
N ILE A 116 -25.64 6.39 31.44
CA ILE A 116 -25.92 6.85 30.06
C ILE A 116 -27.32 6.50 29.55
N THR A 117 -28.21 6.00 30.41
CA THR A 117 -29.60 5.67 29.99
C THR A 117 -30.48 6.91 29.91
N THR A 118 -30.22 7.91 30.73
CA THR A 118 -31.01 9.14 30.88
C THR A 118 -30.31 10.33 30.23
N GLY A 119 -31.01 11.47 30.17
CA GLY A 119 -30.57 12.64 29.39
C GLY A 119 -30.95 12.55 27.91
N THR A 120 -30.68 13.61 27.17
CA THR A 120 -30.84 13.63 25.71
C THR A 120 -29.76 12.76 25.05
N HIS A 121 -29.98 12.32 23.80
CA HIS A 121 -28.93 11.62 23.06
C HIS A 121 -27.64 12.46 22.92
N VAL A 122 -27.77 13.78 22.87
CA VAL A 122 -26.64 14.71 22.90
C VAL A 122 -25.86 14.58 24.20
N ALA A 123 -26.54 14.63 25.36
CA ALA A 123 -25.90 14.45 26.66
C ALA A 123 -25.22 13.08 26.81
N GLN A 124 -25.82 12.02 26.27
CA GLN A 124 -25.22 10.68 26.25
C GLN A 124 -23.91 10.64 25.47
N ILE A 125 -23.86 11.27 24.28
CA ILE A 125 -22.65 11.38 23.46
C ILE A 125 -21.59 12.23 24.17
N CYS A 126 -21.97 13.36 24.77
CA CYS A 126 -21.03 14.21 25.51
C CYS A 126 -20.43 13.47 26.71
N TRP A 127 -21.22 12.70 27.46
CA TRP A 127 -20.72 11.83 28.54
C TRP A 127 -19.73 10.78 28.05
N PHE A 128 -20.04 10.15 26.92
CA PHE A 128 -19.12 9.21 26.28
C PHE A 128 -17.78 9.88 25.95
N LEU A 129 -17.80 11.04 25.29
CA LEU A 129 -16.60 11.75 24.87
C LEU A 129 -15.76 12.24 26.05
N LEU A 130 -16.39 12.79 27.10
CA LEU A 130 -15.68 13.25 28.30
C LEU A 130 -15.04 12.09 29.08
N THR A 131 -15.69 10.92 29.07
CA THR A 131 -15.16 9.71 29.70
C THR A 131 -14.03 9.09 28.86
N GLU A 132 -14.17 9.05 27.53
CA GLU A 132 -13.14 8.57 26.59
C GLU A 132 -11.88 9.44 26.65
N ALA A 133 -12.04 10.77 26.64
CA ALA A 133 -10.96 11.73 26.76
C ALA A 133 -10.35 11.81 28.18
N ARG A 134 -10.83 10.98 29.11
CA ARG A 134 -10.39 10.88 30.52
C ARG A 134 -10.56 12.16 31.35
N TYR A 135 -11.43 13.08 30.93
CA TYR A 135 -11.89 14.17 31.80
C TYR A 135 -12.75 13.64 32.95
N VAL A 136 -13.48 12.54 32.69
CA VAL A 136 -14.23 11.80 33.72
C VAL A 136 -13.59 10.42 33.90
N PRO A 137 -12.93 10.14 35.03
CA PRO A 137 -12.29 8.85 35.28
C PRO A 137 -13.31 7.78 35.70
N ALA A 138 -14.29 7.48 34.84
CA ALA A 138 -15.40 6.59 35.10
C ALA A 138 -15.54 5.47 34.07
N ARG A 139 -16.31 4.43 34.42
CA ARG A 139 -16.89 3.50 33.43
C ARG A 139 -18.31 3.93 33.10
N LEU A 140 -18.83 3.52 31.95
CA LEU A 140 -20.23 3.80 31.63
C LEU A 140 -21.11 2.68 32.21
N ILE A 141 -22.31 3.04 32.67
CA ILE A 141 -23.35 2.09 33.09
C ILE A 141 -24.66 2.40 32.38
N GLN A 142 -25.29 1.38 31.85
CA GLN A 142 -26.59 1.48 31.19
C GLN A 142 -27.60 0.59 31.91
N THR A 143 -28.73 1.16 32.33
CA THR A 143 -29.90 0.41 32.80
C THR A 143 -30.90 0.21 31.65
N SER A 144 -31.62 -0.91 31.68
CA SER A 144 -32.62 -1.32 30.70
C SER A 144 -33.82 -1.99 31.37
N PRO A 145 -35.04 -1.92 30.78
CA PRO A 145 -36.19 -2.61 31.33
C PRO A 145 -36.05 -4.12 31.14
N SER A 146 -36.53 -4.91 32.10
CA SER A 146 -36.60 -6.37 32.01
C SER A 146 -38.06 -6.82 31.86
N LYS A 147 -38.29 -7.95 31.17
CA LYS A 147 -39.62 -8.57 31.11
C LYS A 147 -40.01 -9.02 32.52
N ARG A 148 -41.10 -8.46 33.06
CA ARG A 148 -41.64 -8.88 34.37
C ARG A 148 -42.24 -10.27 34.26
N THR A 149 -41.74 -11.19 35.08
CA THR A 149 -42.30 -12.54 35.24
C THR A 149 -43.39 -12.59 36.32
N ASP A 150 -43.40 -11.61 37.25
CA ASP A 150 -44.33 -11.50 38.39
C ASP A 150 -44.91 -10.06 38.53
N PRO A 151 -46.25 -9.89 38.56
CA PRO A 151 -46.92 -8.60 38.82
C PRO A 151 -46.72 -8.03 40.23
N HIS A 152 -46.21 -8.81 41.19
CA HIS A 152 -45.98 -8.37 42.56
C HIS A 152 -44.54 -7.90 42.83
N GLN A 153 -43.61 -8.14 41.90
CA GLN A 153 -42.22 -7.67 42.02
C GLN A 153 -42.05 -6.25 41.44
N PRO A 154 -41.21 -5.40 42.08
CA PRO A 154 -40.87 -4.08 41.56
C PRO A 154 -40.17 -4.18 40.20
N ALA A 155 -40.35 -3.16 39.35
CA ALA A 155 -39.76 -3.12 38.01
C ALA A 155 -38.27 -2.71 38.07
N THR A 156 -37.41 -3.56 38.63
CA THR A 156 -35.99 -3.29 38.91
C THR A 156 -35.14 -3.12 37.64
N GLY A 157 -35.51 -3.77 36.53
CA GLY A 157 -34.73 -3.75 35.28
C GLY A 157 -33.44 -4.58 35.33
N LYS A 158 -32.52 -4.32 34.40
CA LYS A 158 -31.15 -4.88 34.35
C LYS A 158 -30.16 -3.76 34.06
N HIS A 159 -28.91 -3.91 34.48
CA HIS A 159 -27.84 -3.00 34.11
C HIS A 159 -26.74 -3.69 33.29
N THR A 160 -25.91 -2.90 32.62
CA THR A 160 -24.73 -3.34 31.87
C THR A 160 -23.62 -2.32 32.08
N LEU A 161 -22.47 -2.80 32.55
CA LEU A 161 -21.25 -2.00 32.64
C LEU A 161 -20.52 -2.01 31.30
N ILE A 162 -20.14 -0.83 30.83
CA ILE A 162 -19.43 -0.60 29.58
C ILE A 162 -18.08 0.00 29.95
N ASP A 163 -17.03 -0.79 29.77
CA ASP A 163 -15.64 -0.36 29.90
C ASP A 163 -15.22 0.29 28.58
N LEU A 164 -14.70 1.51 28.60
CA LEU A 164 -14.27 2.21 27.38
C LEU A 164 -12.83 1.87 26.97
N ASP A 165 -12.12 1.06 27.77
CA ASP A 165 -10.76 0.63 27.42
C ASP A 165 -10.78 -0.34 26.23
N LEU A 166 -10.47 0.20 25.05
CA LEU A 166 -10.35 -0.53 23.78
C LEU A 166 -9.33 -1.68 23.83
N SER A 167 -8.40 -1.71 24.79
CA SER A 167 -7.42 -2.80 24.94
C SER A 167 -8.06 -4.15 25.32
N ARG A 168 -9.31 -4.16 25.82
CA ARG A 168 -10.08 -5.39 26.09
C ARG A 168 -10.99 -5.80 24.93
N TYR A 169 -11.16 -4.96 23.91
CA TYR A 169 -11.96 -5.26 22.73
C TYR A 169 -11.11 -5.86 21.61
N ASP A 170 -10.47 -7.00 21.89
CA ASP A 170 -9.74 -7.82 20.93
C ASP A 170 -10.53 -8.05 19.63
N ARG A 171 -11.86 -8.10 19.69
CA ARG A 171 -12.72 -8.30 18.52
C ARG A 171 -12.74 -7.10 17.55
N ILE A 172 -12.65 -5.87 18.03
CA ILE A 172 -12.62 -4.68 17.17
C ILE A 172 -11.22 -4.51 16.59
N ALA A 173 -10.19 -4.65 17.42
CA ALA A 173 -8.80 -4.68 16.97
C ALA A 173 -8.54 -5.80 15.94
N SER A 174 -9.09 -7.00 16.18
CA SER A 174 -9.05 -8.14 15.25
C SER A 174 -9.75 -7.86 13.93
N ARG A 175 -10.91 -7.17 13.94
CA ARG A 175 -11.59 -6.76 12.69
C ARG A 175 -10.77 -5.75 11.89
N PHE A 176 -10.16 -4.76 12.55
CA PHE A 176 -9.27 -3.81 11.86
C PHE A 176 -8.00 -4.51 11.34
N ALA A 177 -7.45 -5.45 12.12
CA ALA A 177 -6.32 -6.27 11.69
C ALA A 177 -6.67 -7.15 10.47
N SER A 178 -7.84 -7.79 10.45
CA SER A 178 -8.33 -8.59 9.32
C SER A 178 -8.51 -7.73 8.07
N LYS A 179 -9.19 -6.57 8.17
CA LYS A 179 -9.33 -5.64 7.04
C LYS A 179 -7.99 -5.14 6.50
N ARG A 180 -7.00 -4.93 7.38
CA ARG A 180 -5.65 -4.58 6.96
C ARG A 180 -4.98 -5.74 6.23
N LEU A 181 -5.06 -6.96 6.76
CA LEU A 181 -4.52 -8.16 6.10
C LEU A 181 -5.15 -8.39 4.72
N GLU A 182 -6.46 -8.21 4.59
CA GLU A 182 -7.18 -8.23 3.31
C GLU A 182 -6.64 -7.16 2.34
N GLY A 183 -6.45 -5.92 2.81
CA GLY A 183 -5.85 -4.84 2.02
C GLY A 183 -4.43 -5.16 1.54
N LEU A 184 -3.60 -5.75 2.41
CA LEU A 184 -2.24 -6.17 2.05
C LEU A 184 -2.25 -7.32 1.03
N ALA A 185 -3.11 -8.33 1.23
CA ALA A 185 -3.28 -9.43 0.31
C ALA A 185 -3.78 -8.94 -1.07
N PHE A 186 -4.69 -7.97 -1.07
CA PHE A 186 -5.21 -7.34 -2.28
C PHE A 186 -4.12 -6.63 -3.10
N LEU A 187 -3.27 -5.82 -2.44
CA LEU A 187 -2.15 -5.16 -3.12
C LEU A 187 -1.16 -6.17 -3.73
N LYS A 188 -1.02 -7.36 -3.12
CA LYS A 188 -0.18 -8.47 -3.61
C LYS A 188 -0.91 -9.40 -4.58
N SER A 189 -2.20 -9.16 -4.86
CA SER A 189 -3.06 -10.07 -5.63
C SER A 189 -3.10 -11.51 -5.12
N GLY A 190 -3.00 -11.67 -3.80
CA GLY A 190 -2.96 -12.98 -3.16
C GLY A 190 -1.62 -13.71 -3.29
N ILE A 191 -0.61 -13.12 -3.96
CA ILE A 191 0.72 -13.73 -4.07
C ILE A 191 1.41 -13.69 -2.71
N ALA A 192 1.75 -14.86 -2.19
CA ALA A 192 2.47 -15.04 -0.93
C ALA A 192 3.97 -14.71 -1.09
N THR A 193 4.29 -13.42 -1.26
CA THR A 193 5.68 -12.95 -1.35
C THR A 193 6.46 -13.26 -0.06
N ARG A 194 7.62 -13.87 -0.23
CA ARG A 194 8.51 -14.26 0.88
C ARG A 194 9.55 -13.17 1.18
N ASN A 195 9.63 -12.12 0.36
CA ASN A 195 10.60 -11.05 0.50
C ASN A 195 10.21 -10.05 1.62
N PRO A 196 10.99 -9.94 2.72
CA PRO A 196 10.64 -9.06 3.84
C PRO A 196 10.69 -7.56 3.50
N ALA A 197 11.59 -7.14 2.61
CA ALA A 197 11.71 -5.74 2.21
C ALA A 197 10.52 -5.28 1.35
N PHE A 198 10.11 -6.12 0.40
CA PHE A 198 8.91 -5.90 -0.40
C PHE A 198 7.65 -5.93 0.47
N ASN A 199 7.55 -6.87 1.42
CA ASN A 199 6.44 -6.91 2.38
C ASN A 199 6.31 -5.62 3.20
N ARG A 200 7.41 -5.09 3.72
CA ARG A 200 7.42 -3.79 4.43
C ARG A 200 7.00 -2.63 3.52
N SER A 201 7.47 -2.63 2.27
CA SER A 201 7.10 -1.61 1.30
C SER A 201 5.60 -1.63 0.99
N ILE A 202 5.01 -2.81 0.79
CA ILE A 202 3.56 -2.97 0.60
C ILE A 202 2.77 -2.50 1.83
N GLU A 203 3.25 -2.77 3.04
CA GLU A 203 2.61 -2.25 4.26
C GLU A 203 2.62 -0.73 4.35
N GLN A 204 3.72 -0.10 3.96
CA GLN A 204 3.79 1.37 3.91
C GLN A 204 2.87 1.92 2.81
N ILE A 205 2.86 1.30 1.63
CA ILE A 205 1.97 1.68 0.52
C ILE A 205 0.50 1.57 0.95
N GLU A 206 0.08 0.51 1.65
CA GLU A 206 -1.28 0.39 2.17
C GLU A 206 -1.63 1.54 3.11
N ARG A 207 -0.74 1.85 4.07
CA ARG A 207 -0.97 2.95 5.02
C ARG A 207 -1.09 4.29 4.31
N VAL A 208 -0.21 4.59 3.36
CA VAL A 208 -0.24 5.85 2.60
C VAL A 208 -1.48 5.90 1.71
N ALA A 209 -1.79 4.81 1.00
CA ALA A 209 -2.97 4.71 0.16
C ALA A 209 -4.27 4.92 0.95
N VAL A 210 -4.31 4.49 2.21
CA VAL A 210 -5.48 4.65 3.08
C VAL A 210 -5.55 6.00 3.76
N ARG A 211 -4.41 6.60 4.11
CA ARG A 211 -4.39 7.80 4.98
C ARG A 211 -4.13 9.10 4.24
N SER A 212 -3.71 9.05 2.97
CA SER A 212 -3.26 10.22 2.23
C SER A 212 -3.72 10.22 0.77
N LYS A 213 -3.96 11.40 0.21
CA LYS A 213 -4.15 11.64 -1.24
C LYS A 213 -2.87 12.18 -1.90
N ALA A 214 -1.76 12.23 -1.18
CA ALA A 214 -0.52 12.79 -1.68
C ALA A 214 0.11 11.95 -2.81
N PRO A 215 0.96 12.58 -3.65
CA PRO A 215 1.73 11.90 -4.70
C PRO A 215 2.54 10.71 -4.18
N MET A 216 2.59 9.65 -4.98
CA MET A 216 3.51 8.52 -4.78
C MET A 216 4.44 8.37 -5.97
N LEU A 217 5.71 8.05 -5.72
CA LEU A 217 6.73 7.73 -6.72
C LEU A 217 7.15 6.26 -6.57
N LEU A 218 6.94 5.48 -7.63
CA LEU A 218 7.34 4.08 -7.73
C LEU A 218 8.63 3.99 -8.56
N ILE A 219 9.72 3.61 -7.92
CA ILE A 219 11.03 3.45 -8.57
C ILE A 219 11.28 1.97 -8.77
N GLY A 220 11.72 1.57 -9.97
CA GLY A 220 12.12 0.18 -10.20
C GLY A 220 12.27 -0.14 -11.68
N PRO A 221 12.96 -1.24 -12.01
CA PRO A 221 13.23 -1.60 -13.39
C PRO A 221 11.94 -1.88 -14.17
N THR A 222 12.04 -1.80 -15.50
CA THR A 222 10.94 -2.14 -16.40
C THR A 222 10.49 -3.58 -16.17
N GLY A 223 9.18 -3.79 -16.03
CA GLY A 223 8.63 -5.13 -15.75
C GLY A 223 8.65 -5.54 -14.27
N ALA A 224 9.02 -4.66 -13.33
CA ALA A 224 8.94 -4.94 -11.89
C ALA A 224 7.50 -4.92 -11.32
N GLY A 225 6.51 -4.52 -12.11
CA GLY A 225 5.09 -4.47 -11.70
C GLY A 225 4.57 -3.10 -11.25
N LYS A 226 5.21 -1.99 -11.63
CA LYS A 226 4.80 -0.61 -11.26
C LYS A 226 3.35 -0.30 -11.65
N SER A 227 2.97 -0.47 -12.94
CA SER A 227 1.60 -0.26 -13.41
C SER A 227 0.58 -1.13 -12.70
N PHE A 228 0.93 -2.38 -12.43
CA PHE A 228 0.07 -3.32 -11.73
C PHE A 228 -0.21 -2.85 -10.29
N LEU A 229 0.83 -2.46 -9.57
CA LEU A 229 0.69 -1.93 -8.21
C LEU A 229 -0.10 -0.63 -8.19
N ALA A 230 0.12 0.27 -9.16
CA ALA A 230 -0.65 1.51 -9.29
C ALA A 230 -2.15 1.25 -9.47
N ARG A 231 -2.53 0.29 -10.32
CA ARG A 231 -3.94 -0.14 -10.49
C ARG A 231 -4.54 -0.67 -9.18
N ARG A 232 -3.79 -1.50 -8.44
CA ARG A 232 -4.25 -2.01 -7.13
C ARG A 232 -4.40 -0.90 -6.09
N ILE A 233 -3.53 0.10 -6.09
CA ILE A 233 -3.66 1.27 -5.21
C ILE A 233 -4.94 2.04 -5.54
N HIS A 234 -5.25 2.24 -6.84
CA HIS A 234 -6.52 2.86 -7.25
C HIS A 234 -7.74 2.07 -6.78
N GLU A 235 -7.76 0.76 -7.02
CA GLU A 235 -8.88 -0.10 -6.61
C GLU A 235 -9.06 -0.12 -5.08
N LEU A 236 -7.96 -0.13 -4.31
CA LEU A 236 -7.98 -0.04 -2.85
C LEU A 236 -8.56 1.31 -2.39
N LYS A 237 -8.16 2.42 -3.01
CA LYS A 237 -8.71 3.75 -2.69
C LYS A 237 -10.19 3.87 -3.08
N ARG A 238 -10.59 3.28 -4.21
CA ARG A 238 -11.97 3.28 -4.70
C ARG A 238 -12.89 2.48 -3.77
N SER A 239 -12.46 1.31 -3.30
CA SER A 239 -13.24 0.49 -2.36
C SER A 239 -13.46 1.16 -1.00
N ARG A 240 -12.62 2.16 -0.66
CA ARG A 240 -12.76 3.00 0.54
C ARG A 240 -13.39 4.37 0.26
N HIS A 241 -14.00 4.57 -0.90
CA HIS A 241 -14.66 5.81 -1.33
C HIS A 241 -13.76 7.06 -1.32
N GLN A 242 -12.44 6.89 -1.48
CA GLN A 242 -11.48 8.01 -1.50
C GLN A 242 -11.31 8.63 -2.89
N VAL A 243 -11.59 7.85 -3.93
CA VAL A 243 -11.60 8.26 -5.34
C VAL A 243 -12.85 7.68 -6.00
N GLN A 244 -13.46 8.43 -6.92
CA GLN A 244 -14.66 8.01 -7.66
C GLN A 244 -14.41 7.93 -9.17
N GLY A 245 -13.47 8.72 -9.67
CA GLY A 245 -13.07 8.77 -11.07
C GLY A 245 -12.22 7.58 -11.51
N ARG A 246 -11.93 7.56 -12.81
CA ARG A 246 -11.23 6.45 -13.46
C ARG A 246 -9.73 6.43 -13.14
N PHE A 247 -9.13 5.26 -13.34
CA PHE A 247 -7.69 5.11 -13.41
C PHE A 247 -7.25 5.43 -14.85
N VAL A 248 -6.39 6.44 -15.01
CA VAL A 248 -5.79 6.82 -16.29
C VAL A 248 -4.31 6.50 -16.25
N GLU A 249 -3.86 5.61 -17.12
CA GLU A 249 -2.45 5.25 -17.29
C GLU A 249 -1.87 5.93 -18.51
N VAL A 250 -0.71 6.56 -18.34
CA VAL A 250 0.00 7.28 -19.40
C VAL A 250 1.44 6.84 -19.40
N ASN A 251 1.89 6.28 -20.52
CA ASN A 251 3.29 5.98 -20.74
C ASN A 251 3.99 7.24 -21.29
N CYS A 252 4.82 7.88 -20.48
CA CYS A 252 5.50 9.12 -20.86
C CYS A 252 6.58 8.89 -21.94
N ALA A 253 7.07 7.65 -22.10
CA ALA A 253 8.06 7.33 -23.13
C ALA A 253 7.49 7.42 -24.56
N THR A 254 6.16 7.28 -24.73
CA THR A 254 5.49 7.40 -26.03
C THR A 254 5.07 8.83 -26.36
N LEU A 255 5.30 9.77 -25.43
CA LEU A 255 4.92 11.17 -25.58
C LEU A 255 6.13 11.99 -26.04
N ARG A 256 5.98 12.70 -27.17
CA ARG A 256 7.00 13.60 -27.73
C ARG A 256 6.34 14.85 -28.34
N GLY A 257 6.87 16.04 -28.03
CA GLY A 257 6.51 17.31 -28.66
C GLY A 257 5.01 17.66 -28.55
N ASP A 258 4.46 18.29 -29.58
CA ASP A 258 3.04 18.72 -29.61
C ASP A 258 2.05 17.57 -29.37
N GLY A 259 2.41 16.34 -29.77
CA GLY A 259 1.61 15.13 -29.51
C GLY A 259 1.51 14.79 -28.02
N ALA A 260 2.58 15.03 -27.25
CA ALA A 260 2.60 14.87 -25.80
C ALA A 260 1.62 15.83 -25.12
N MET A 261 1.76 17.11 -25.46
CA MET A 261 0.94 18.17 -24.87
C MET A 261 -0.55 17.98 -25.19
N SER A 262 -0.85 17.68 -26.46
CA SER A 262 -2.20 17.38 -26.93
C SER A 262 -2.81 16.15 -26.24
N ALA A 263 -2.02 15.11 -25.98
CA ALA A 263 -2.49 13.90 -25.29
C ALA A 263 -2.75 14.16 -23.80
N LEU A 264 -1.82 14.83 -23.10
CA LEU A 264 -1.91 15.10 -21.66
C LEU A 264 -2.98 16.15 -21.34
N PHE A 265 -2.89 17.32 -21.96
CA PHE A 265 -3.68 18.52 -21.62
C PHE A 265 -4.91 18.70 -22.50
N GLY A 266 -4.99 17.96 -23.61
CA GLY A 266 -6.04 18.16 -24.59
C GLY A 266 -5.74 19.34 -25.51
N HIS A 267 -6.64 19.58 -26.47
CA HIS A 267 -6.52 20.67 -27.42
C HIS A 267 -7.89 21.12 -27.93
N VAL A 268 -7.97 22.38 -28.33
CA VAL A 268 -9.11 22.90 -29.09
C VAL A 268 -8.90 22.66 -30.59
N LYS A 269 -10.00 22.68 -31.35
CA LYS A 269 -9.96 22.55 -32.81
C LYS A 269 -9.03 23.62 -33.41
N GLY A 270 -8.10 23.19 -34.26
CA GLY A 270 -7.15 24.08 -34.95
C GLY A 270 -5.90 24.47 -34.15
N ALA A 271 -5.66 23.88 -32.97
CA ALA A 271 -4.50 24.22 -32.14
C ALA A 271 -3.13 23.88 -32.78
N PHE A 272 -3.06 22.89 -33.66
CA PHE A 272 -1.86 22.50 -34.41
C PHE A 272 -2.23 21.79 -35.72
N THR A 273 -1.24 21.53 -36.60
CA THR A 273 -1.46 20.82 -37.87
C THR A 273 -1.95 19.39 -37.62
N GLY A 274 -3.22 19.12 -37.94
CA GLY A 274 -3.88 17.83 -37.70
C GLY A 274 -4.96 17.85 -36.60
N ALA A 275 -5.11 18.96 -35.87
CA ALA A 275 -6.14 19.16 -34.83
C ALA A 275 -7.56 19.38 -35.42
N GLN A 276 -8.11 18.38 -36.10
CA GLN A 276 -9.42 18.49 -36.77
C GLN A 276 -10.60 18.60 -35.79
N ASN A 277 -10.50 17.93 -34.63
CA ASN A 277 -11.52 17.89 -33.58
C ASN A 277 -10.88 18.20 -32.23
N ALA A 278 -11.64 18.80 -31.31
CA ALA A 278 -11.17 19.04 -29.95
C ALA A 278 -11.06 17.73 -29.15
N ARG A 279 -10.15 17.70 -28.16
CA ARG A 279 -9.92 16.56 -27.26
C ARG A 279 -9.68 17.05 -25.84
N ASP A 280 -10.30 16.41 -24.85
CA ASP A 280 -10.24 16.81 -23.44
C ASP A 280 -8.90 16.53 -22.73
N GLY A 281 -8.05 15.66 -23.27
CA GLY A 281 -6.78 15.28 -22.66
C GLY A 281 -6.88 14.21 -21.56
N LEU A 282 -5.75 13.60 -21.23
CA LEU A 282 -5.62 12.51 -20.25
C LEU A 282 -5.67 13.02 -18.80
N LEU A 283 -5.29 14.27 -18.53
CA LEU A 283 -5.39 14.84 -17.19
C LEU A 283 -6.85 15.10 -16.80
N ARG A 284 -7.64 15.69 -17.70
CA ARG A 284 -9.08 15.91 -17.48
C ARG A 284 -9.83 14.59 -17.35
N SER A 285 -9.37 13.61 -18.12
CA SER A 285 -9.85 12.23 -18.04
C SER A 285 -9.67 11.60 -16.65
N ALA A 286 -8.67 12.02 -15.88
CA ALA A 286 -8.38 11.48 -14.56
C ALA A 286 -9.15 12.17 -13.41
N ASP A 287 -10.02 13.13 -13.73
CA ASP A 287 -10.76 13.92 -12.74
C ASP A 287 -11.55 13.04 -11.76
N GLY A 288 -11.49 13.40 -10.48
CA GLY A 288 -12.01 12.63 -9.34
C GLY A 288 -11.37 11.26 -9.12
N GLY A 289 -10.36 10.90 -9.92
CA GLY A 289 -9.77 9.56 -10.04
C GLY A 289 -8.29 9.53 -9.73
N MET A 290 -7.54 8.76 -10.53
CA MET A 290 -6.09 8.59 -10.38
C MET A 290 -5.39 8.63 -11.73
N LEU A 291 -4.30 9.39 -11.80
CA LEU A 291 -3.39 9.46 -12.93
C LEU A 291 -2.10 8.70 -12.59
N PHE A 292 -1.80 7.66 -13.36
CA PHE A 292 -0.52 6.97 -13.32
C PHE A 292 0.36 7.39 -14.50
N LEU A 293 1.51 8.01 -14.20
CA LEU A 293 2.50 8.43 -15.18
C LEU A 293 3.66 7.44 -15.17
N ASP A 294 3.68 6.50 -16.10
CA ASP A 294 4.79 5.56 -16.25
C ASP A 294 5.95 6.21 -17.00
N GLU A 295 7.16 5.89 -16.57
CA GLU A 295 8.42 6.44 -17.08
C GLU A 295 8.45 7.99 -17.13
N ILE A 296 8.01 8.65 -16.05
CA ILE A 296 7.94 10.12 -15.95
C ILE A 296 9.28 10.82 -16.25
N GLY A 297 10.41 10.15 -16.01
CA GLY A 297 11.74 10.65 -16.33
C GLY A 297 12.01 10.80 -17.84
N GLU A 298 11.11 10.38 -18.72
CA GLU A 298 11.22 10.55 -20.18
C GLU A 298 10.54 11.82 -20.71
N LEU A 299 9.86 12.59 -19.85
CA LEU A 299 9.22 13.85 -20.22
C LEU A 299 10.24 14.93 -20.57
N GLY A 300 9.96 15.75 -21.58
CA GLY A 300 10.74 16.94 -21.90
C GLY A 300 10.48 18.10 -20.94
N ALA A 301 11.27 19.17 -21.05
CA ALA A 301 11.25 20.29 -20.11
C ALA A 301 9.90 21.04 -20.11
N ASP A 302 9.29 21.21 -21.28
CA ASP A 302 8.00 21.91 -21.43
C ASP A 302 6.87 21.07 -20.83
N GLU A 303 6.85 19.76 -21.09
CA GLU A 303 5.87 18.85 -20.50
C GLU A 303 6.00 18.80 -18.96
N GLN A 304 7.22 18.83 -18.43
CA GLN A 304 7.47 18.87 -16.99
C GLN A 304 6.93 20.17 -16.36
N ALA A 305 7.13 21.32 -17.01
CA ALA A 305 6.64 22.61 -16.52
C ALA A 305 5.11 22.66 -16.48
N MET A 306 4.45 22.20 -17.55
CA MET A 306 2.98 22.15 -17.60
C MET A 306 2.41 21.13 -16.59
N LEU A 307 3.07 19.98 -16.43
CA LEU A 307 2.64 18.96 -15.49
C LEU A 307 2.74 19.44 -14.05
N LEU A 308 3.81 20.16 -13.70
CA LEU A 308 3.96 20.78 -12.38
C LEU A 308 2.76 21.67 -12.06
N LYS A 309 2.41 22.58 -12.98
CA LYS A 309 1.25 23.48 -12.81
C LYS A 309 -0.04 22.69 -12.59
N ALA A 310 -0.29 21.67 -13.39
CA ALA A 310 -1.48 20.83 -13.25
C ALA A 310 -1.52 20.05 -11.92
N ILE A 311 -0.38 19.64 -11.37
CA ILE A 311 -0.31 18.92 -10.08
C ILE A 311 -0.55 19.87 -8.91
N GLU A 312 -0.05 21.11 -8.97
CA GLU A 312 -0.13 22.10 -7.90
C GLU A 312 -1.48 22.82 -7.88
N GLU A 313 -1.90 23.35 -9.02
CA GLU A 313 -3.09 24.21 -9.13
C GLU A 313 -4.36 23.41 -9.40
N LYS A 314 -4.25 22.14 -9.81
CA LYS A 314 -5.36 21.31 -10.30
C LYS A 314 -6.09 21.92 -11.50
N ARG A 315 -5.39 22.81 -12.20
CA ARG A 315 -5.91 23.55 -13.34
C ARG A 315 -4.85 23.68 -14.42
N PHE A 316 -5.28 23.67 -15.67
CA PHE A 316 -4.40 23.77 -16.83
C PHE A 316 -5.14 24.26 -18.07
N PHE A 317 -4.38 24.72 -19.06
CA PHE A 317 -4.92 25.16 -20.34
C PHE A 317 -4.79 24.05 -21.38
N PRO A 318 -5.88 23.66 -22.07
CA PRO A 318 -5.77 22.85 -23.28
C PRO A 318 -4.96 23.60 -24.34
N MET A 319 -4.25 22.87 -25.19
CA MET A 319 -3.47 23.46 -26.27
C MET A 319 -4.36 24.34 -27.17
N GLY A 320 -3.92 25.58 -27.40
CA GLY A 320 -4.64 26.58 -28.21
C GLY A 320 -5.87 27.21 -27.53
N SER A 321 -6.07 26.98 -26.23
CA SER A 321 -7.18 27.54 -25.45
C SER A 321 -6.69 28.60 -24.46
N ASP A 322 -7.38 29.74 -24.40
CA ASP A 322 -7.24 30.72 -23.32
C ASP A 322 -8.19 30.45 -22.14
N LYS A 323 -8.97 29.35 -22.22
CA LYS A 323 -9.84 28.88 -21.14
C LYS A 323 -9.18 27.76 -20.38
N GLU A 324 -9.08 27.96 -19.08
CA GLU A 324 -8.58 26.97 -18.13
C GLU A 324 -9.62 25.87 -17.87
N VAL A 325 -9.15 24.65 -17.63
CA VAL A 325 -9.96 23.52 -17.17
C VAL A 325 -9.40 23.01 -15.84
N ASP A 326 -10.28 22.51 -14.98
CA ASP A 326 -9.94 21.89 -13.70
C ASP A 326 -9.97 20.35 -13.77
N SER A 327 -9.14 19.71 -12.95
CA SER A 327 -9.14 18.26 -12.74
C SER A 327 -8.51 17.91 -11.38
N ASP A 328 -9.30 17.35 -10.46
CA ASP A 328 -8.81 16.87 -9.16
C ASP A 328 -8.50 15.37 -9.20
N PHE A 329 -7.25 15.03 -9.48
CA PHE A 329 -6.75 13.66 -9.54
C PHE A 329 -5.66 13.39 -8.50
N VAL A 330 -5.59 12.14 -8.04
CA VAL A 330 -4.43 11.61 -7.30
C VAL A 330 -3.36 11.15 -8.29
N ILE A 331 -2.09 11.45 -8.02
CA ILE A 331 -0.99 11.07 -8.91
C ILE A 331 -0.16 9.92 -8.33
N ILE A 332 0.17 8.96 -9.19
CA ILE A 332 1.25 8.00 -8.99
C ILE A 332 2.22 8.15 -10.16
N ALA A 333 3.50 8.35 -9.90
CA ALA A 333 4.55 8.40 -10.91
C ALA A 333 5.38 7.11 -10.86
N GLY A 334 5.78 6.59 -12.03
CA GLY A 334 6.66 5.44 -12.18
C GLY A 334 7.94 5.83 -12.94
N THR A 335 9.08 5.27 -12.55
CA THR A 335 10.34 5.45 -13.29
C THR A 335 11.33 4.31 -13.02
N HIS A 336 12.15 3.97 -14.01
CA HIS A 336 13.36 3.16 -13.79
C HIS A 336 14.65 4.00 -13.63
N ARG A 337 14.57 5.29 -13.95
CA ARG A 337 15.71 6.24 -13.93
C ARG A 337 15.84 6.90 -12.56
N ASP A 338 17.08 7.18 -12.15
CA ASP A 338 17.35 8.00 -10.98
C ASP A 338 17.00 9.47 -11.28
N LEU A 339 15.89 9.94 -10.70
CA LEU A 339 15.44 11.32 -10.91
C LEU A 339 16.34 12.35 -10.21
N ARG A 340 17.07 11.98 -9.15
CA ARG A 340 18.01 12.91 -8.51
C ARG A 340 19.18 13.20 -9.43
N GLU A 341 19.73 12.15 -10.03
CA GLU A 341 20.81 12.30 -11.02
C GLU A 341 20.33 13.14 -12.22
N ARG A 342 19.10 12.93 -12.67
CA ARG A 342 18.50 13.72 -13.75
C ARG A 342 18.35 15.20 -13.41
N VAL A 343 17.99 15.52 -12.17
CA VAL A 343 17.92 16.91 -11.69
C VAL A 343 19.31 17.54 -11.72
N LEU A 344 20.34 16.84 -11.24
CA LEU A 344 21.72 17.32 -11.28
C LEU A 344 22.23 17.54 -12.71
N GLN A 345 21.78 16.73 -13.66
CA GLN A 345 22.10 16.86 -15.09
C GLN A 345 21.27 17.93 -15.81
N GLY A 346 20.32 18.60 -15.13
CA GLY A 346 19.41 19.58 -15.75
C GLY A 346 18.38 18.96 -16.71
N LEU A 347 18.20 17.64 -16.67
CA LEU A 347 17.28 16.89 -17.53
C LEU A 347 15.88 16.71 -16.90
N PHE A 348 15.76 16.98 -15.60
CA PHE A 348 14.50 16.95 -14.87
C PHE A 348 14.42 18.13 -13.91
N ARG A 349 13.25 18.76 -13.79
CA ARG A 349 13.09 19.93 -12.95
C ARG A 349 13.06 19.56 -11.46
N GLU A 350 13.77 20.35 -10.66
CA GLU A 350 13.86 20.15 -9.20
C GLU A 350 12.50 20.34 -8.50
N ASP A 351 11.72 21.33 -8.93
CA ASP A 351 10.40 21.65 -8.39
C ASP A 351 9.38 20.50 -8.61
N LEU A 352 9.33 19.94 -9.82
CA LEU A 352 8.51 18.77 -10.13
C LEU A 352 8.96 17.55 -9.32
N TYR A 353 10.27 17.32 -9.20
CA TYR A 353 10.80 16.22 -8.40
C TYR A 353 10.37 16.36 -6.93
N ALA A 354 10.55 17.55 -6.34
CA ALA A 354 10.13 17.83 -4.97
C ALA A 354 8.63 17.59 -4.76
N ARG A 355 7.81 17.89 -5.77
CA ARG A 355 6.35 17.71 -5.69
C ARG A 355 5.92 16.24 -5.73
N ILE A 356 6.56 15.39 -6.54
CA ILE A 356 6.16 13.99 -6.72
C ILE A 356 6.86 13.02 -5.75
N ASN A 357 8.02 13.40 -5.19
CA ASN A 357 8.87 12.54 -4.36
C ASN A 357 8.46 12.51 -2.87
N LEU A 358 7.21 12.82 -2.53
CA LEU A 358 6.77 12.81 -1.12
C LEU A 358 6.75 11.40 -0.53
N TRP A 359 6.19 10.44 -1.27
CA TRP A 359 6.15 9.03 -0.89
C TRP A 359 6.84 8.20 -1.96
N THR A 360 8.06 7.76 -1.68
CA THR A 360 8.88 7.03 -2.65
C THR A 360 9.04 5.58 -2.23
N PHE A 361 8.75 4.68 -3.16
CA PHE A 361 8.80 3.23 -2.95
C PHE A 361 9.63 2.57 -4.05
N GLU A 362 10.63 1.80 -3.63
CA GLU A 362 11.47 1.02 -4.52
C GLU A 362 10.91 -0.39 -4.70
N LEU A 363 10.68 -0.77 -5.96
CA LEU A 363 10.23 -2.09 -6.36
C LEU A 363 11.44 -2.86 -6.92
N PRO A 364 11.94 -3.88 -6.23
CA PRO A 364 13.06 -4.67 -6.72
C PRO A 364 12.66 -5.43 -7.99
N GLY A 365 13.64 -5.60 -8.88
CA GLY A 365 13.54 -6.53 -10.01
C GLY A 365 13.42 -7.99 -9.53
N LEU A 366 13.03 -8.89 -10.43
CA LEU A 366 12.81 -10.30 -10.09
C LEU A 366 14.09 -10.99 -9.57
N ALA A 367 15.25 -10.68 -10.15
CA ALA A 367 16.54 -11.18 -9.66
C ALA A 367 16.89 -10.72 -8.23
N GLY A 368 16.34 -9.59 -7.78
CA GLY A 368 16.47 -9.07 -6.41
C GLY A 368 15.46 -9.66 -5.41
N ARG A 369 14.53 -10.49 -5.88
CA ARG A 369 13.51 -11.19 -5.06
C ARG A 369 13.19 -12.57 -5.64
N ARG A 370 14.22 -13.42 -5.75
CA ARG A 370 14.09 -14.77 -6.33
C ARG A 370 13.15 -15.67 -5.54
N GLU A 371 12.99 -15.43 -4.25
CA GLU A 371 12.03 -16.11 -3.38
C GLU A 371 10.57 -15.93 -3.80
N ASP A 372 10.27 -14.91 -4.62
CA ASP A 372 8.94 -14.67 -5.18
C ASP A 372 8.71 -15.42 -6.49
N ILE A 373 9.72 -16.03 -7.11
CA ILE A 373 9.58 -16.74 -8.40
C ILE A 373 8.56 -17.86 -8.28
N GLU A 374 8.70 -18.76 -7.31
CA GLU A 374 7.83 -19.92 -7.15
C GLU A 374 6.35 -19.51 -6.94
N PRO A 375 6.02 -18.60 -5.99
CA PRO A 375 4.65 -18.06 -5.89
C PRO A 375 4.12 -17.39 -7.17
N ASN A 376 4.99 -16.75 -7.96
CA ASN A 376 4.58 -16.12 -9.22
C ASN A 376 4.34 -17.15 -10.34
N ILE A 377 5.04 -18.30 -10.33
CA ILE A 377 4.75 -19.39 -11.27
C ILE A 377 3.32 -19.87 -11.08
N ASP A 378 2.93 -20.14 -9.83
CA ASP A 378 1.59 -20.63 -9.51
C ASP A 378 0.51 -19.59 -9.91
N PHE A 379 0.76 -18.31 -9.63
CA PHE A 379 -0.10 -17.21 -10.05
C PHE A 379 -0.26 -17.10 -11.57
N GLU A 380 0.84 -17.19 -12.33
CA GLU A 380 0.80 -17.08 -13.79
C GLU A 380 0.10 -18.29 -14.43
N LEU A 381 0.24 -19.50 -13.87
CA LEU A 381 -0.52 -20.68 -14.32
C LEU A 381 -2.03 -20.52 -14.07
N GLU A 382 -2.43 -20.04 -12.89
CA GLU A 382 -3.83 -19.74 -12.57
C GLU A 382 -4.39 -18.64 -13.46
N ARG A 383 -3.57 -17.62 -13.77
CA ARG A 383 -3.93 -16.56 -14.70
C ARG A 383 -4.13 -17.10 -16.11
N HIS A 384 -3.20 -17.91 -16.61
CA HIS A 384 -3.30 -18.56 -17.92
C HIS A 384 -4.57 -19.41 -18.02
N ALA A 385 -4.87 -20.19 -16.99
CA ALA A 385 -6.08 -21.01 -16.94
C ALA A 385 -7.38 -20.19 -16.99
N ARG A 386 -7.40 -19.01 -16.34
CA ARG A 386 -8.55 -18.09 -16.41
C ARG A 386 -8.70 -17.41 -17.77
N GLU A 387 -7.60 -17.06 -18.42
CA GLU A 387 -7.62 -16.34 -19.70
C GLU A 387 -7.94 -17.26 -20.89
N LEU A 388 -7.44 -18.49 -20.89
CA LEU A 388 -7.55 -19.42 -22.04
C LEU A 388 -8.48 -20.62 -21.77
N GLY A 389 -8.97 -20.79 -20.54
CA GLY A 389 -9.89 -21.86 -20.19
C GLY A 389 -9.25 -23.26 -20.08
N SER A 390 -7.93 -23.35 -20.16
CA SER A 390 -7.16 -24.60 -20.05
C SER A 390 -6.35 -24.65 -18.75
N MET A 391 -6.57 -25.69 -17.93
CA MET A 391 -5.76 -25.93 -16.75
C MET A 391 -4.42 -26.53 -17.18
N VAL A 392 -3.33 -25.80 -16.97
CA VAL A 392 -1.97 -26.24 -17.28
C VAL A 392 -1.15 -26.35 -16.00
N GLY A 393 -0.29 -27.36 -15.90
CA GLY A 393 0.62 -27.49 -14.77
C GLY A 393 1.88 -28.27 -15.10
N PHE A 394 2.91 -28.10 -14.28
CA PHE A 394 4.18 -28.80 -14.45
C PHE A 394 4.11 -30.26 -13.98
N ASN A 395 4.84 -31.12 -14.66
CA ASN A 395 5.33 -32.36 -14.08
C ASN A 395 6.29 -32.05 -12.92
N GLN A 396 6.36 -32.94 -11.92
CA GLN A 396 7.13 -32.67 -10.70
C GLN A 396 8.61 -32.37 -10.98
N GLN A 397 9.23 -33.14 -11.89
CA GLN A 397 10.63 -32.98 -12.28
C GLN A 397 10.85 -31.71 -13.10
N ALA A 398 9.96 -31.44 -14.07
CA ALA A 398 9.95 -30.20 -14.85
C ALA A 398 9.88 -28.95 -13.96
N ARG A 399 8.95 -28.92 -12.99
CA ARG A 399 8.83 -27.82 -12.02
C ARG A 399 10.13 -27.61 -11.24
N ARG A 400 10.71 -28.70 -10.72
CA ARG A 400 11.96 -28.63 -9.95
C ARG A 400 13.09 -28.07 -10.81
N ARG A 401 13.24 -28.55 -12.04
CA ARG A 401 14.27 -28.09 -12.98
C ARG A 401 14.13 -26.60 -13.28
N TYR A 402 12.92 -26.16 -13.64
CA TYR A 402 12.66 -24.75 -13.95
C TYR A 402 12.90 -23.84 -12.74
N VAL A 403 12.37 -24.18 -11.56
CA VAL A 403 12.57 -23.39 -10.33
C VAL A 403 14.05 -23.32 -9.95
N THR A 404 14.80 -24.42 -10.08
CA THR A 404 16.23 -24.46 -9.77
C THR A 404 17.00 -23.50 -10.68
N PHE A 405 16.73 -23.53 -11.98
CA PHE A 405 17.32 -22.59 -12.94
C PHE A 405 16.91 -21.14 -12.64
N ALA A 406 15.60 -20.89 -12.49
CA ALA A 406 15.04 -19.56 -12.30
C ALA A 406 15.58 -18.87 -11.05
N CYS A 407 15.88 -19.64 -9.99
CA CYS A 407 16.46 -19.15 -8.74
C CYS A 407 18.00 -19.16 -8.73
N SER A 408 18.66 -19.62 -9.78
CA SER A 408 20.12 -19.66 -9.85
C SER A 408 20.74 -18.28 -10.04
N GLY A 409 22.06 -18.18 -9.81
CA GLY A 409 22.84 -16.96 -10.10
C GLY A 409 22.95 -16.66 -11.59
N GLU A 410 22.74 -17.66 -12.45
CA GLU A 410 22.71 -17.52 -13.91
C GLU A 410 21.46 -16.75 -14.39
N ALA A 411 20.35 -16.87 -13.66
CA ALA A 411 19.11 -16.21 -14.03
C ALA A 411 19.12 -14.72 -13.70
N VAL A 412 19.29 -13.89 -14.74
CA VAL A 412 19.40 -12.42 -14.63
C VAL A 412 18.06 -11.70 -14.68
N TRP A 413 17.04 -12.28 -15.32
CA TRP A 413 15.69 -11.73 -15.43
C TRP A 413 15.64 -10.27 -15.93
N LEU A 414 16.24 -9.98 -17.09
CA LEU A 414 16.31 -8.63 -17.67
C LEU A 414 14.92 -8.01 -17.86
N GLY A 415 13.92 -8.83 -18.20
CA GLY A 415 12.52 -8.39 -18.34
C GLY A 415 11.67 -8.56 -17.08
N ASN A 416 12.27 -8.95 -15.95
CA ASN A 416 11.61 -9.13 -14.66
C ASN A 416 10.34 -10.02 -14.76
N PHE A 417 9.22 -9.60 -14.17
CA PHE A 417 7.98 -10.38 -14.15
C PHE A 417 7.33 -10.48 -15.53
N ARG A 418 7.61 -9.53 -16.44
CA ARG A 418 7.14 -9.61 -17.83
C ARG A 418 7.79 -10.79 -18.55
N GLU A 419 9.09 -11.02 -18.31
CA GLU A 419 9.81 -12.15 -18.87
C GLU A 419 9.38 -13.48 -18.23
N LEU A 420 9.19 -13.52 -16.91
CA LEU A 420 8.64 -14.69 -16.22
C LEU A 420 7.25 -15.06 -16.76
N SER A 421 6.33 -14.10 -16.86
CA SER A 421 4.98 -14.31 -17.41
C SER A 421 5.03 -14.83 -18.85
N ALA A 422 5.92 -14.28 -19.67
CA ALA A 422 6.12 -14.73 -21.05
C ALA A 422 6.69 -16.15 -21.11
N SER A 423 7.64 -16.50 -20.25
CA SER A 423 8.23 -17.84 -20.12
C SER A 423 7.17 -18.88 -19.74
N ILE A 424 6.39 -18.61 -18.68
CA ILE A 424 5.29 -19.49 -18.25
C ILE A 424 4.23 -19.62 -19.34
N THR A 425 3.85 -18.52 -19.99
CA THR A 425 2.88 -18.54 -21.09
C THR A 425 3.36 -19.39 -22.26
N ARG A 426 4.63 -19.29 -22.66
CA ARG A 426 5.21 -20.11 -23.74
C ARG A 426 5.15 -21.60 -23.40
N MET A 427 5.69 -21.98 -22.25
CA MET A 427 5.66 -23.39 -21.80
C MET A 427 4.22 -23.89 -21.69
N ALA A 428 3.32 -23.09 -21.12
CA ALA A 428 1.92 -23.50 -20.96
C ALA A 428 1.16 -23.63 -22.28
N THR A 429 1.49 -22.80 -23.28
CA THR A 429 0.89 -22.88 -24.62
C THR A 429 1.39 -24.09 -25.40
N LEU A 430 2.65 -24.48 -25.20
CA LEU A 430 3.27 -25.63 -25.86
C LEU A 430 2.97 -26.96 -25.15
N ALA A 431 2.49 -26.91 -23.90
CA ALA A 431 2.17 -28.07 -23.07
C ALA A 431 1.13 -29.00 -23.72
N ASP A 432 1.57 -30.16 -24.20
CA ASP A 432 0.67 -31.19 -24.71
C ASP A 432 -0.22 -31.71 -23.56
N SER A 433 -1.53 -31.78 -23.82
CA SER A 433 -2.53 -32.19 -22.82
C SER A 433 -2.49 -31.40 -21.50
N GLY A 434 -1.99 -30.15 -21.52
CA GLY A 434 -1.94 -29.29 -20.33
C GLY A 434 -0.88 -29.69 -19.30
N ARG A 435 0.16 -30.43 -19.71
CA ARG A 435 1.30 -30.78 -18.84
C ARG A 435 2.61 -30.23 -19.38
N ILE A 436 3.28 -29.41 -18.58
CA ILE A 436 4.63 -28.92 -18.89
C ILE A 436 5.64 -29.98 -18.44
N ASP A 437 6.40 -30.51 -19.39
CA ASP A 437 7.41 -31.54 -19.19
C ASP A 437 8.85 -30.98 -19.17
N GLU A 438 9.81 -31.88 -19.01
CA GLU A 438 11.23 -31.57 -18.88
C GLU A 438 11.86 -31.05 -20.17
N ASP A 439 11.33 -31.43 -21.34
CA ASP A 439 11.83 -31.03 -22.64
C ASP A 439 11.44 -29.57 -22.91
N GLN A 440 10.18 -29.22 -22.65
CA GLN A 440 9.70 -27.84 -22.73
C GLN A 440 10.43 -26.89 -21.78
N VAL A 441 10.73 -27.37 -20.58
CA VAL A 441 11.56 -26.61 -19.62
C VAL A 441 12.99 -26.45 -20.13
N ALA A 442 13.57 -27.47 -20.77
CA ALA A 442 14.92 -27.37 -21.33
C ALA A 442 14.98 -26.31 -22.44
N GLU A 443 14.05 -26.37 -23.39
CA GLU A 443 13.96 -25.41 -24.50
C GLU A 443 13.77 -23.97 -24.01
N GLU A 444 12.92 -23.77 -23.00
CA GLU A 444 12.69 -22.44 -22.44
C GLU A 444 13.90 -21.91 -21.67
N ILE A 445 14.63 -22.78 -20.94
CA ILE A 445 15.90 -22.41 -20.30
C ILE A 445 16.92 -21.95 -21.35
N ASP A 446 17.07 -22.69 -22.45
CA ASP A 446 18.01 -22.34 -23.50
C ASP A 446 17.62 -21.05 -24.23
N ARG A 447 16.31 -20.82 -24.42
CA ARG A 447 15.78 -19.55 -24.92
C ARG A 447 16.12 -18.38 -24.00
N LEU A 448 15.94 -18.53 -22.69
CA LEU A 448 16.26 -17.50 -21.71
C LEU A 448 17.76 -17.22 -21.66
N ARG A 449 18.60 -18.26 -21.67
CA ARG A 449 20.06 -18.13 -21.77
C ARG A 449 20.49 -17.38 -23.01
N TYR A 450 19.88 -17.69 -24.16
CA TYR A 450 20.14 -16.98 -25.40
C TYR A 450 19.73 -15.50 -25.30
N ALA A 451 18.53 -15.21 -24.79
CA ALA A 451 18.03 -13.85 -24.61
C ALA A 451 18.91 -13.01 -23.66
N TRP A 452 19.53 -13.66 -22.66
CA TRP A 452 20.46 -13.03 -21.73
C TRP A 452 21.91 -12.96 -22.24
N GLY A 453 22.18 -13.46 -23.45
CA GLY A 453 23.51 -13.46 -24.05
C GLY A 453 24.48 -14.49 -23.43
N LEU A 454 23.99 -15.42 -22.62
CA LEU A 454 24.80 -16.47 -21.97
C LEU A 454 25.14 -17.63 -22.91
N ASN A 455 24.26 -17.88 -23.89
CA ASN A 455 24.45 -18.86 -24.96
C ASN A 455 24.89 -18.22 -26.27
N GLN A 456 25.51 -17.02 -26.25
CA GLN A 456 26.19 -16.58 -27.47
C GLN A 456 27.35 -17.55 -27.71
N PRO A 457 27.37 -18.32 -28.81
CA PRO A 457 28.64 -18.86 -29.25
C PRO A 457 29.54 -17.64 -29.43
N HIS A 458 30.58 -17.54 -28.61
CA HIS A 458 31.79 -16.84 -29.05
C HIS A 458 32.30 -17.66 -30.24
N GLU A 459 31.65 -17.53 -31.39
CA GLU A 459 31.90 -18.22 -32.67
C GLU A 459 33.36 -18.09 -33.12
N THR A 460 34.09 -17.20 -32.49
CA THR A 460 35.47 -16.87 -32.80
C THR A 460 36.43 -18.00 -32.46
N THR A 461 36.22 -18.77 -31.37
CA THR A 461 37.09 -19.92 -31.03
C THR A 461 36.63 -21.22 -31.67
N THR A 462 35.32 -21.48 -31.74
CA THR A 462 34.80 -22.79 -32.18
C THR A 462 35.12 -23.12 -33.63
N ALA A 463 35.31 -22.11 -34.49
CA ALA A 463 35.69 -22.33 -35.89
C ALA A 463 37.20 -22.56 -36.10
N LEU A 464 38.04 -22.29 -35.09
CA LEU A 464 39.51 -22.34 -35.17
C LEU A 464 40.14 -23.43 -34.29
N LEU A 465 39.36 -24.01 -33.38
CA LEU A 465 39.78 -25.10 -32.51
C LEU A 465 39.36 -26.44 -33.10
N ASP A 466 40.21 -27.45 -32.91
CA ASP A 466 39.85 -28.84 -33.19
C ASP A 466 38.83 -29.32 -32.13
N ASP A 467 37.81 -30.08 -32.55
CA ASP A 467 36.72 -30.56 -31.68
C ASP A 467 37.21 -31.49 -30.55
N SER A 468 38.49 -31.90 -30.59
CA SER A 468 39.17 -32.74 -29.61
C SER A 468 39.75 -32.00 -28.39
N LEU A 469 39.77 -30.67 -28.39
CA LEU A 469 40.35 -29.85 -27.31
C LEU A 469 39.31 -29.53 -26.21
N GLU A 470 39.32 -30.30 -25.13
CA GLU A 470 38.64 -29.94 -23.88
C GLU A 470 39.40 -28.80 -23.18
N LEU A 471 38.84 -27.58 -23.23
CA LEU A 471 39.39 -26.39 -22.57
C LEU A 471 38.50 -25.93 -21.42
N ASP A 472 39.11 -25.60 -20.29
CA ASP A 472 38.43 -24.95 -19.16
C ASP A 472 37.85 -23.59 -19.56
N LEU A 473 36.76 -23.16 -18.89
CA LEU A 473 36.11 -21.87 -19.15
C LEU A 473 37.08 -20.69 -19.05
N PHE A 474 38.06 -20.75 -18.14
CA PHE A 474 39.10 -19.73 -17.97
C PHE A 474 39.96 -19.57 -19.24
N ASP A 475 40.51 -20.67 -19.76
CA ASP A 475 41.35 -20.66 -20.95
C ASP A 475 40.55 -20.29 -22.20
N ARG A 476 39.28 -20.73 -22.26
CA ARG A 476 38.37 -20.41 -23.37
C ARG A 476 38.06 -18.92 -23.48
N LEU A 477 37.77 -18.26 -22.35
CA LEU A 477 37.54 -16.81 -22.31
C LEU A 477 38.81 -16.03 -22.66
N GLN A 478 39.96 -16.46 -22.14
CA GLN A 478 41.24 -15.82 -22.43
C GLN A 478 41.61 -15.93 -23.93
N LEU A 479 41.47 -17.12 -24.51
CA LEU A 479 41.75 -17.38 -25.92
C LEU A 479 40.81 -16.58 -26.83
N ASN A 480 39.51 -16.51 -26.50
CA ASN A 480 38.54 -15.70 -27.25
C ASN A 480 38.93 -14.23 -27.30
N ALA A 481 39.26 -13.63 -26.15
CA ALA A 481 39.68 -12.24 -26.10
C ALA A 481 40.96 -12.00 -26.94
N VAL A 482 41.89 -12.95 -26.93
CA VAL A 482 43.12 -12.88 -27.74
C VAL A 482 42.80 -12.96 -29.24
N ILE A 483 41.91 -13.88 -29.67
CA ILE A 483 41.54 -14.03 -31.08
C ILE A 483 40.80 -12.79 -31.59
N GLU A 484 39.88 -12.21 -30.80
CA GLU A 484 39.18 -10.97 -31.18
C GLU A 484 40.15 -9.81 -31.44
N VAL A 485 41.13 -9.62 -30.54
CA VAL A 485 42.19 -8.61 -30.75
C VAL A 485 43.04 -8.93 -32.00
N CYS A 486 43.29 -10.21 -32.27
CA CYS A 486 44.01 -10.63 -33.48
C CYS A 486 43.21 -10.35 -34.77
N LYS A 487 41.89 -10.52 -34.75
CA LYS A 487 41.02 -10.21 -35.91
C LYS A 487 41.01 -8.72 -36.24
N GLY A 488 40.94 -7.87 -35.22
CA GLY A 488 40.94 -6.41 -35.37
C GLY A 488 42.30 -5.77 -35.67
N ALA A 489 43.39 -6.55 -35.74
CA ALA A 489 44.74 -6.03 -35.90
C ALA A 489 45.34 -6.34 -37.28
N ASP A 490 46.07 -5.37 -37.85
CA ASP A 490 46.68 -5.48 -39.19
C ASP A 490 47.84 -6.49 -39.25
N SER A 491 48.51 -6.74 -38.12
CA SER A 491 49.66 -7.62 -38.03
C SER A 491 49.75 -8.31 -36.67
N LEU A 492 50.48 -9.43 -36.62
CA LEU A 492 50.81 -10.12 -35.37
C LEU A 492 51.52 -9.18 -34.37
N SER A 493 52.34 -8.26 -34.88
CA SER A 493 53.06 -7.27 -34.05
C SER A 493 52.12 -6.23 -33.45
N SER A 494 51.11 -5.75 -34.18
CA SER A 494 50.13 -4.80 -33.63
C SER A 494 49.22 -5.47 -32.60
N ALA A 495 48.74 -6.68 -32.87
CA ALA A 495 47.96 -7.48 -31.91
C ALA A 495 48.77 -7.74 -30.62
N GLY A 496 50.04 -8.15 -30.76
CA GLY A 496 50.93 -8.38 -29.62
C GLY A 496 51.16 -7.12 -28.78
N ARG A 497 51.35 -5.96 -29.40
CA ARG A 497 51.52 -4.69 -28.67
C ARG A 497 50.26 -4.30 -27.89
N GLN A 498 49.07 -4.57 -28.44
CA GLN A 498 47.80 -4.29 -27.77
C GLN A 498 47.60 -5.24 -26.58
N LEU A 499 47.78 -6.55 -26.78
CA LEU A 499 47.60 -7.56 -25.74
C LEU A 499 48.63 -7.45 -24.61
N PHE A 500 49.88 -7.10 -24.92
CA PHE A 500 50.96 -7.00 -23.95
C PHE A 500 51.29 -5.55 -23.57
N GLY A 501 50.36 -4.61 -23.78
CA GLY A 501 50.56 -3.15 -23.67
C GLY A 501 51.20 -2.68 -22.36
N VAL A 502 50.89 -3.32 -21.23
CA VAL A 502 51.49 -3.02 -19.92
C VAL A 502 52.82 -3.77 -19.74
N SER A 503 52.81 -5.09 -19.93
CA SER A 503 53.98 -5.96 -19.66
C SER A 503 55.18 -5.73 -20.59
N ARG A 504 54.97 -5.07 -21.73
CA ARG A 504 56.05 -4.72 -22.67
C ARG A 504 56.90 -3.54 -22.20
N LEU A 505 56.33 -2.64 -21.39
CA LEU A 505 57.01 -1.44 -20.89
C LEU A 505 58.13 -1.76 -19.88
N SER A 506 58.06 -2.92 -19.23
CA SER A 506 59.05 -3.39 -18.27
C SER A 506 60.14 -4.28 -18.88
N LYS A 507 60.16 -4.48 -20.20
CA LYS A 507 61.14 -5.35 -20.89
C LYS A 507 62.13 -4.55 -21.71
N ALA A 508 63.41 -4.88 -21.59
CA ALA A 508 64.50 -4.25 -22.35
C ALA A 508 64.39 -4.48 -23.88
N ASN A 509 63.93 -5.67 -24.30
CA ASN A 509 63.70 -6.03 -25.70
C ASN A 509 62.36 -6.78 -25.85
N PRO A 510 61.21 -6.08 -25.94
CA PRO A 510 59.91 -6.72 -26.05
C PRO A 510 59.68 -7.26 -27.47
N ASN A 511 59.70 -8.59 -27.62
CA ASN A 511 59.24 -9.28 -28.84
C ASN A 511 57.80 -9.79 -28.65
N ASP A 512 56.85 -8.87 -28.71
CA ASP A 512 55.43 -9.13 -28.43
C ASP A 512 54.77 -10.03 -29.51
N ALA A 513 55.28 -9.98 -30.74
CA ALA A 513 54.83 -10.85 -31.84
C ALA A 513 55.17 -12.33 -31.57
N ASP A 514 56.38 -12.62 -31.09
CA ASP A 514 56.79 -13.99 -30.75
C ASP A 514 56.04 -14.54 -29.54
N ARG A 515 55.76 -13.69 -28.54
CA ARG A 515 54.94 -14.06 -27.37
C ARG A 515 53.52 -14.44 -27.78
N LEU A 516 52.90 -13.65 -28.65
CA LEU A 516 51.57 -13.94 -29.18
C LEU A 516 51.56 -15.22 -30.01
N ARG A 517 52.58 -15.42 -30.87
CA ARG A 517 52.74 -16.66 -31.65
C ARG A 517 52.82 -17.89 -30.77
N LYS A 518 53.65 -17.84 -29.72
CA LYS A 518 53.80 -18.94 -28.75
C LYS A 518 52.53 -19.22 -27.96
N TYR A 519 51.76 -18.18 -27.63
CA TYR A 519 50.47 -18.33 -26.95
C TYR A 519 49.46 -19.06 -27.85
N LEU A 520 49.27 -18.57 -29.08
CA LEU A 520 48.34 -19.18 -30.05
C LEU A 520 48.75 -20.63 -30.40
N GLY A 521 50.05 -20.89 -30.51
CA GLY A 521 50.59 -22.23 -30.76
C GLY A 521 50.29 -23.27 -29.67
N ARG A 522 50.04 -22.86 -28.42
CA ARG A 522 49.59 -23.79 -27.36
C ARG A 522 48.22 -24.40 -27.63
N PHE A 523 47.41 -23.70 -28.42
CA PHE A 523 46.06 -24.10 -28.80
C PHE A 523 46.00 -24.61 -30.25
N GLY A 524 47.16 -24.81 -30.90
CA GLY A 524 47.22 -25.25 -32.29
C GLY A 524 46.78 -24.21 -33.33
N ILE A 525 46.67 -22.93 -32.93
CA ILE A 525 46.15 -21.86 -33.79
C ILE A 525 47.29 -21.06 -34.42
N GLU A 526 47.24 -20.88 -35.74
CA GLU A 526 48.13 -20.01 -36.49
C GLU A 526 47.47 -18.66 -36.84
N TRP A 527 48.28 -17.61 -36.89
CA TRP A 527 47.83 -16.27 -37.29
C TRP A 527 47.11 -16.25 -38.64
N LYS A 528 47.56 -17.08 -39.59
CA LYS A 528 46.96 -17.18 -40.92
C LYS A 528 45.51 -17.68 -40.86
N GLN A 529 45.24 -18.68 -40.02
CA GLN A 529 43.89 -19.23 -39.81
C GLN A 529 42.95 -18.17 -39.23
N ILE A 530 43.43 -17.36 -38.27
CA ILE A 530 42.66 -16.25 -37.71
C ILE A 530 42.29 -15.23 -38.79
N ARG A 531 43.26 -14.84 -39.65
CA ARG A 531 43.02 -13.86 -40.73
C ARG A 531 42.09 -14.40 -41.82
N GLU A 532 42.17 -15.68 -42.14
CA GLU A 532 41.25 -16.34 -43.07
C GLU A 532 39.82 -16.41 -42.52
N SER A 533 39.67 -16.66 -41.21
CA SER A 533 38.37 -16.63 -40.53
C SER A 533 37.76 -15.22 -40.45
N ALA A 534 38.59 -14.18 -40.36
CA ALA A 534 38.14 -12.79 -40.36
C ALA A 534 37.59 -12.36 -41.73
N LYS A 535 38.27 -12.75 -42.83
CA LYS A 535 37.85 -12.43 -44.20
C LYS A 535 36.53 -13.11 -44.61
N ARG A 536 36.22 -14.29 -44.07
CA ARG A 536 34.95 -15.01 -44.34
C ARG A 536 33.72 -14.36 -43.72
N ARG A 537 33.88 -13.40 -42.79
CA ARG A 537 32.77 -12.65 -42.16
C ARG A 537 32.43 -11.33 -42.86
N GLU A 538 33.28 -10.86 -43.79
CA GLU A 538 33.06 -9.61 -44.55
C GLU A 538 32.37 -9.85 -45.92
N HIS A 539 32.10 -11.11 -46.27
CA HIS A 539 31.17 -11.53 -47.34
C HIS A 539 29.97 -12.20 -46.69
#